data_AF-A0A0F9PD89-F1
#
_entry.id   AF-A0A0F9PD89-F1
#
_cell.length_a   1.000
_cell.length_b   1.000
_cell.length_c   1.000
_cell.angle_alpha   90.00
_cell.angle_beta   90.00
_cell.angle_gamma   90.00
#
_symmetry.space_group_name_H-M   'P 1'
#
loop_
_entity.id
_entity.type
_entity.pdbx_description
1 polymer ?
#
loop_
_entity_poly.entity_id
_entity_poly.type
_entity_poly.pdbx_seq_one_letter_code
_entity_poly.pdbx_strand_id
1 'polypeptide(L)'
;MKKIPLTQGYFALVDDEDYEWLSAHLWHVNKQPNSNYAITTHDGKQVLMHRLIMELKMGDGIQVDHINHDGLDNQKSNIRICNKQQNQCNRFTTKHSSQYRGVCVFNKNKVFSAQITINQVKHHLGLFRSEKEAAQTYDRVAIKVFGEFAQPNFPRRSYQLKNLLTVEQAKKLRDIRTLRQYASRFTGVVWEKRRNKWKAQIRHDNRLVYLGLFENEIDAACKYNEYVIKNKLNRKLNLE
;
A
#
# COMPACT_ATOMS: atom_id res chain seq x y z
N MET A 1 15.82 22.05 -8.40
CA MET A 1 14.96 22.40 -7.25
C MET A 1 15.62 23.51 -6.45
N LYS A 2 14.89 24.61 -6.23
CA LYS A 2 15.33 25.73 -5.39
C LYS A 2 14.34 26.01 -4.26
N LYS A 3 14.80 26.78 -3.27
CA LYS A 3 14.01 27.18 -2.09
C LYS A 3 13.75 28.68 -2.12
N ILE A 4 12.48 29.08 -2.02
CA ILE A 4 12.09 30.48 -1.85
C ILE A 4 11.73 30.70 -0.38
N PRO A 5 12.38 31.65 0.32
CA PRO A 5 12.07 31.95 1.71
C PRO A 5 10.67 32.56 1.84
N LEU A 6 9.97 32.17 2.90
CA LEU A 6 8.68 32.69 3.31
C LEU A 6 8.83 33.39 4.67
N THR A 7 7.76 34.06 5.10
CA THR A 7 7.66 34.54 6.49
C THR A 7 7.78 33.40 7.50
N GLN A 8 8.22 33.74 8.72
CA GLN A 8 8.31 32.81 9.86
C GLN A 8 9.29 31.64 9.66
N GLY A 9 10.29 31.81 8.80
CA GLY A 9 11.36 30.82 8.60
C GLY A 9 10.98 29.61 7.74
N TYR A 10 9.81 29.65 7.09
CA TYR A 10 9.40 28.62 6.13
C TYR A 10 10.08 28.84 4.78
N PHE A 11 10.08 27.81 3.93
CA PHE A 11 10.49 27.90 2.54
C PHE A 11 9.53 27.10 1.66
N ALA A 12 9.33 27.57 0.43
CA ALA A 12 8.65 26.82 -0.62
C ALA A 12 9.68 26.18 -1.56
N LEU A 13 9.42 24.94 -1.99
CA LEU A 13 10.20 24.26 -3.03
C LEU A 13 9.61 24.59 -4.39
N VAL A 14 10.47 24.89 -5.36
CA VAL A 14 10.08 25.23 -6.75
C VAL A 14 11.08 24.64 -7.73
N ASP A 15 10.68 24.50 -8.98
CA ASP A 15 11.59 24.16 -10.07
C ASP A 15 12.59 25.29 -10.35
N ASP A 16 13.74 24.94 -10.91
CA ASP A 16 14.82 25.90 -11.14
C ASP A 16 14.43 26.97 -12.17
N GLU A 17 13.57 26.60 -13.12
CA GLU A 17 13.02 27.49 -14.15
C GLU A 17 12.02 28.51 -13.59
N ASP A 18 11.33 28.17 -12.51
CA ASP A 18 10.32 29.05 -11.93
C ASP A 18 10.88 29.99 -10.86
N TYR A 19 12.09 29.69 -10.38
CA TYR A 19 12.68 30.38 -9.23
C TYR A 19 12.83 31.89 -9.43
N GLU A 20 13.33 32.31 -10.60
CA GLU A 20 13.73 33.69 -10.82
C GLU A 20 12.52 34.64 -10.76
N TRP A 21 11.46 34.29 -11.47
CA TRP A 21 10.25 35.09 -11.51
C TRP A 21 9.42 34.95 -10.22
N LEU A 22 9.41 33.77 -9.59
CA LEU A 22 8.71 33.60 -8.31
C LEU A 22 9.39 34.37 -7.17
N SER A 23 10.73 34.46 -7.16
CA SER A 23 11.47 35.16 -6.12
C SER A 23 11.30 36.69 -6.16
N ALA A 24 10.75 37.23 -7.24
CA ALA A 24 10.38 38.64 -7.34
C ALA A 24 9.18 39.02 -6.45
N HIS A 25 8.42 38.03 -5.95
CA HIS A 25 7.26 38.25 -5.10
C HIS A 25 7.59 38.13 -3.60
N LEU A 26 6.87 38.90 -2.78
CA LEU A 26 6.94 38.77 -1.32
C LEU A 26 5.98 37.67 -0.84
N TRP A 27 6.54 36.54 -0.47
CA TRP A 27 5.78 35.36 -0.08
C TRP A 27 5.58 35.24 1.44
N HIS A 28 4.37 34.83 1.81
CA HIS A 28 3.96 34.60 3.19
C HIS A 28 3.45 33.17 3.36
N VAL A 29 3.68 32.57 4.53
CA VAL A 29 3.09 31.27 4.85
C VAL A 29 1.65 31.45 5.33
N ASN A 30 0.73 30.76 4.67
CA ASN A 30 -0.67 30.60 5.09
C ASN A 30 -0.83 29.23 5.76
N LYS A 31 -0.98 29.22 7.08
CA LYS A 31 -1.10 27.98 7.86
C LYS A 31 -2.54 27.49 7.86
N GLN A 32 -2.76 26.25 7.43
CA GLN A 32 -4.07 25.58 7.50
C GLN A 32 -3.96 24.28 8.31
N PRO A 33 -5.09 23.71 8.79
CA PRO A 33 -5.06 22.51 9.62
C PRO A 33 -4.39 21.29 8.99
N ASN A 34 -4.41 21.19 7.65
CA ASN A 34 -3.92 20.02 6.92
C ASN A 34 -2.62 20.27 6.13
N SER A 35 -2.32 21.53 5.80
CA SER A 35 -1.12 21.88 5.04
C SER A 35 -0.84 23.39 5.09
N ASN A 36 0.41 23.78 4.88
CA ASN A 36 0.80 25.18 4.78
C ASN A 36 0.95 25.56 3.30
N TYR A 37 0.59 26.78 2.94
CA TYR A 37 0.68 27.25 1.56
C TYR A 37 1.46 28.56 1.46
N ALA A 38 2.20 28.74 0.37
CA ALA A 38 2.81 30.02 0.04
C ALA A 38 1.78 30.92 -0.65
N ILE A 39 1.54 32.10 -0.08
CA ILE A 39 0.65 33.13 -0.63
C ILE A 39 1.40 34.44 -0.87
N THR A 40 0.99 35.17 -1.90
CA THR A 40 1.46 36.54 -2.17
C THR A 40 0.31 37.42 -2.60
N THR A 41 0.53 38.73 -2.66
CA THR A 41 -0.41 39.68 -3.25
C THR A 41 0.04 39.96 -4.68
N HIS A 42 -0.82 39.64 -5.64
CA HIS A 42 -0.61 39.89 -7.07
C HIS A 42 -1.84 40.62 -7.61
N ASP A 43 -1.64 41.76 -8.27
CA ASP A 43 -2.73 42.63 -8.77
C ASP A 43 -3.80 42.98 -7.72
N GLY A 44 -3.36 43.28 -6.49
CA GLY A 44 -4.23 43.63 -5.37
C GLY A 44 -5.05 42.47 -4.81
N LYS A 45 -4.81 41.23 -5.23
CA LYS A 45 -5.49 40.03 -4.76
C LYS A 45 -4.52 39.02 -4.17
N GLN A 46 -4.98 38.26 -3.17
CA GLN A 46 -4.19 37.15 -2.64
C GLN A 46 -4.19 35.98 -3.62
N VAL A 47 -3.00 35.48 -3.94
CA VAL A 47 -2.79 34.36 -4.85
C VAL A 47 -1.85 33.33 -4.23
N LEU A 48 -2.13 32.05 -4.46
CA LEU A 48 -1.31 30.92 -4.04
C LEU A 48 -0.20 30.64 -5.05
N MET A 49 0.99 30.27 -4.59
CA MET A 49 2.16 29.98 -5.44
C MET A 49 1.86 28.96 -6.53
N HIS A 50 1.32 27.79 -6.17
CA HIS A 50 0.94 26.76 -7.14
C HIS A 50 -0.08 27.22 -8.19
N ARG A 51 -0.89 28.27 -7.92
CA ARG A 51 -1.82 28.81 -8.92
C ARG A 51 -1.13 29.74 -9.91
N LEU A 52 -0.13 30.51 -9.47
CA LEU A 52 0.70 31.31 -10.37
C LEU A 52 1.48 30.41 -11.32
N ILE A 53 2.11 29.36 -10.79
CA ILE A 53 2.90 28.40 -11.60
C ILE A 53 2.03 27.72 -12.67
N MET A 54 0.76 27.48 -12.37
CA MET A 54 -0.20 26.86 -13.28
C MET A 54 -0.96 27.87 -14.16
N GLU A 55 -0.60 29.16 -14.09
CA GLU A 55 -1.23 30.26 -14.85
C GLU A 55 -2.75 30.34 -14.68
N LEU A 56 -3.26 29.98 -13.49
CA LEU A 56 -4.69 29.89 -13.22
C LEU A 56 -5.28 31.22 -12.75
N LYS A 57 -6.43 31.60 -13.34
CA LYS A 57 -7.13 32.84 -12.99
C LYS A 57 -7.84 32.70 -11.65
N MET A 58 -7.94 33.78 -10.89
CA MET A 58 -8.80 33.79 -9.71
C MET A 58 -10.25 33.57 -10.13
N GLY A 59 -10.93 32.62 -9.48
CA GLY A 59 -12.35 32.36 -9.70
C GLY A 59 -12.69 31.46 -10.90
N ASP A 60 -11.70 30.87 -11.58
CA ASP A 60 -11.93 29.91 -12.67
C ASP A 60 -12.60 28.59 -12.21
N GLY A 61 -12.68 28.35 -10.90
CA GLY A 61 -13.24 27.14 -10.31
C GLY A 61 -12.31 25.91 -10.39
N ILE A 62 -11.12 26.07 -10.97
CA ILE A 62 -10.09 25.04 -11.10
C ILE A 62 -9.35 24.92 -9.77
N GLN A 63 -9.05 23.71 -9.32
CA GLN A 63 -8.23 23.47 -8.13
C GLN A 63 -6.89 22.86 -8.53
N VAL A 64 -5.90 22.99 -7.65
CA VAL A 64 -4.59 22.36 -7.80
C VAL A 64 -4.35 21.52 -6.56
N ASP A 65 -3.96 20.26 -6.78
CA ASP A 65 -3.64 19.27 -5.75
C ASP A 65 -2.13 19.06 -5.70
N HIS A 66 -1.60 18.95 -4.47
CA HIS A 66 -0.21 18.56 -4.21
C HIS A 66 -0.15 17.05 -4.02
N ILE A 67 0.54 16.34 -4.90
CA ILE A 67 0.60 14.87 -4.92
C ILE A 67 1.11 14.32 -3.57
N ASN A 68 2.05 15.02 -2.94
CA ASN A 68 2.62 14.67 -1.63
C ASN A 68 1.92 15.29 -0.41
N HIS A 69 0.85 16.08 -0.59
CA HIS A 69 0.14 16.87 0.44
C HIS A 69 0.94 17.99 1.13
N ASP A 70 2.13 18.29 0.64
CA ASP A 70 2.91 19.44 1.10
C ASP A 70 2.60 20.65 0.22
N GLY A 71 1.78 21.57 0.73
CA GLY A 71 1.40 22.80 0.04
C GLY A 71 2.54 23.79 -0.17
N LEU A 72 3.72 23.53 0.44
CA LEU A 72 4.95 24.28 0.20
C LEU A 72 5.84 23.65 -0.86
N ASP A 73 5.58 22.42 -1.30
CA ASP A 73 6.29 21.79 -2.41
C ASP A 73 5.59 22.09 -3.74
N ASN A 74 5.93 23.22 -4.34
CA ASN A 74 5.28 23.76 -5.53
C ASN A 74 6.00 23.38 -6.84
N GLN A 75 6.85 22.34 -6.83
CA GLN A 75 7.44 21.79 -8.04
C GLN A 75 6.34 21.26 -8.99
N LYS A 76 6.45 21.51 -10.29
CA LYS A 76 5.52 21.10 -11.36
C LYS A 76 5.27 19.60 -11.37
N SER A 77 6.28 18.79 -11.03
CA SER A 77 6.10 17.34 -10.88
C SER A 77 5.24 16.92 -9.69
N ASN A 78 5.05 17.81 -8.71
CA ASN A 78 4.28 17.57 -7.48
C ASN A 78 2.90 18.24 -7.48
N ILE A 79 2.62 19.17 -8.40
CA ILE A 79 1.31 19.82 -8.50
C ILE A 79 0.53 19.33 -9.72
N ARG A 80 -0.80 19.28 -9.61
CA ARG A 80 -1.68 18.87 -10.72
C ARG A 80 -3.03 19.55 -10.66
N ILE A 81 -3.60 19.82 -11.83
CA ILE A 81 -4.98 20.33 -11.93
C ILE A 81 -5.94 19.24 -11.43
N CYS A 82 -6.85 19.62 -10.54
CA CYS A 82 -7.89 18.75 -10.04
C CYS A 82 -9.23 19.49 -10.04
N ASN A 83 -10.31 18.73 -10.21
CA ASN A 83 -11.65 19.21 -9.89
C ASN A 83 -11.94 18.98 -8.39
N LYS A 84 -13.01 19.60 -7.89
CA LYS A 84 -13.41 19.49 -6.47
C LYS A 84 -13.55 18.04 -6.00
N GLN A 85 -14.04 17.15 -6.85
CA GLN A 85 -14.21 15.73 -6.51
C GLN A 85 -12.87 15.00 -6.39
N GLN A 86 -11.96 15.21 -7.34
CA GLN A 86 -10.62 14.62 -7.35
C GLN A 86 -9.80 15.09 -6.15
N ASN A 87 -9.96 16.34 -5.72
CA ASN A 87 -9.33 16.83 -4.50
C ASN A 87 -9.95 16.17 -3.25
N GLN A 88 -11.28 16.08 -3.19
CA GLN A 88 -11.99 15.56 -2.02
C GLN A 88 -11.82 14.04 -1.83
N CYS A 89 -11.57 13.26 -2.88
CA CYS A 89 -11.45 11.81 -2.75
C CYS A 89 -10.28 11.36 -1.86
N ASN A 90 -9.30 12.25 -1.65
CA ASN A 90 -8.12 11.97 -0.82
C ASN A 90 -8.23 12.44 0.63
N ARG A 91 -9.32 13.12 0.99
CA ARG A 91 -9.53 13.60 2.35
C ARG A 91 -9.87 12.45 3.29
N PHE A 92 -9.00 12.18 4.27
CA PHE A 92 -9.34 11.32 5.39
C PHE A 92 -10.40 12.00 6.27
N THR A 93 -11.43 11.26 6.67
CA THR A 93 -12.48 11.75 7.58
C THR A 93 -12.02 11.61 9.03
N THR A 94 -11.88 12.71 9.77
CA THR A 94 -11.27 12.77 11.12
C THR A 94 -11.77 11.79 12.20
N LYS A 95 -12.87 11.07 11.99
CA LYS A 95 -13.34 9.96 12.84
C LYS A 95 -13.20 8.62 12.11
N HIS A 96 -12.15 7.86 12.43
CA HIS A 96 -11.97 6.53 11.87
C HIS A 96 -12.08 5.45 12.93
N SER A 97 -12.87 4.40 12.64
CA SER A 97 -12.86 3.14 13.38
C SER A 97 -11.87 2.12 12.80
N SER A 98 -11.12 2.50 11.77
CA SER A 98 -10.14 1.69 11.06
C SER A 98 -8.89 2.51 10.76
N GLN A 99 -7.73 1.85 10.65
CA GLN A 99 -6.50 2.50 10.19
C GLN A 99 -6.48 2.76 8.67
N TYR A 100 -7.36 2.11 7.90
CA TYR A 100 -7.38 2.19 6.44
C TYR A 100 -8.49 3.10 5.94
N ARG A 101 -8.17 3.90 4.93
CA ARG A 101 -9.11 4.77 4.22
C ARG A 101 -10.25 3.96 3.61
N GLY A 102 -11.46 4.50 3.76
CA GLY A 102 -12.67 3.88 3.23
C GLY A 102 -13.08 2.60 3.95
N VAL A 103 -12.45 2.28 5.09
CA VAL A 103 -12.81 1.12 5.91
C VAL A 103 -13.40 1.62 7.23
N CYS A 104 -14.45 0.94 7.70
CA CYS A 104 -15.00 1.15 9.03
C CYS A 104 -15.37 -0.18 9.69
N VAL A 105 -15.25 -0.25 11.01
CA VAL A 105 -15.78 -1.38 11.78
C VAL A 105 -17.31 -1.32 11.74
N PHE A 106 -17.92 -2.37 11.21
CA PHE A 106 -19.36 -2.49 11.03
C PHE A 106 -20.05 -2.96 12.31
N ASN A 107 -19.44 -3.87 13.07
CA ASN A 107 -20.02 -4.42 14.29
C ASN A 107 -18.96 -4.85 15.33
N LYS A 108 -19.43 -5.23 16.52
CA LYS A 108 -18.59 -5.68 17.66
C LYS A 108 -17.77 -6.94 17.34
N ASN A 109 -18.17 -7.74 16.37
CA ASN A 109 -17.45 -8.94 15.91
C ASN A 109 -16.30 -8.61 14.93
N LYS A 110 -15.91 -7.33 14.83
CA LYS A 110 -14.85 -6.85 13.92
C LYS A 110 -15.09 -7.25 12.46
N VAL A 111 -16.34 -7.19 12.00
CA VAL A 111 -16.62 -7.15 10.56
C VAL A 111 -16.27 -5.76 10.05
N PHE A 112 -15.55 -5.68 8.94
CA PHE A 112 -15.08 -4.44 8.33
C PHE A 112 -15.88 -4.16 7.06
N SER A 113 -16.41 -2.94 6.93
CA SER A 113 -17.12 -2.48 5.73
C SER A 113 -16.19 -1.59 4.91
N ALA A 114 -16.08 -1.87 3.61
CA ALA A 114 -15.40 -1.00 2.66
C ALA A 114 -16.44 -0.10 1.98
N GLN A 115 -16.17 1.21 1.91
CA GLN A 115 -17.09 2.21 1.37
C GLN A 115 -16.31 3.29 0.61
N ILE A 116 -16.91 3.82 -0.46
CA ILE A 116 -16.32 4.89 -1.27
C ILE A 116 -17.40 5.90 -1.66
N THR A 117 -17.07 7.19 -1.68
CA THR A 117 -18.00 8.23 -2.14
C THR A 117 -17.62 8.67 -3.54
N ILE A 118 -18.56 8.56 -4.48
CA ILE A 118 -18.40 8.95 -5.88
C ILE A 118 -19.57 9.86 -6.22
N ASN A 119 -19.29 11.02 -6.82
CA ASN A 119 -20.30 12.04 -7.14
C ASN A 119 -21.22 12.38 -5.95
N GLN A 120 -20.65 12.51 -4.74
CA GLN A 120 -21.38 12.74 -3.48
C GLN A 120 -22.31 11.59 -3.03
N VAL A 121 -22.34 10.48 -3.76
CA VAL A 121 -23.09 9.27 -3.40
C VAL A 121 -22.15 8.28 -2.74
N LYS A 122 -22.54 7.76 -1.56
CA LYS A 122 -21.78 6.73 -0.84
C LYS A 122 -22.12 5.35 -1.40
N HIS A 123 -21.11 4.62 -1.84
CA HIS A 123 -21.21 3.25 -2.34
C HIS A 123 -20.61 2.28 -1.31
N HIS A 124 -21.35 1.22 -1.02
CA HIS A 124 -20.87 0.11 -0.19
C HIS A 124 -20.19 -0.93 -1.07
N LEU A 125 -18.92 -1.24 -0.78
CA LEU A 125 -18.08 -2.13 -1.59
C LEU A 125 -18.06 -3.57 -1.06
N GLY A 126 -18.48 -3.79 0.18
CA GLY A 126 -18.59 -5.12 0.77
C GLY A 126 -18.30 -5.15 2.27
N LEU A 127 -18.60 -6.31 2.86
CA LEU A 127 -18.26 -6.66 4.25
C LEU A 127 -17.18 -7.73 4.25
N PHE A 128 -16.19 -7.58 5.13
CA PHE A 128 -14.99 -8.40 5.17
C PHE A 128 -14.68 -8.80 6.61
N ARG A 129 -14.09 -9.99 6.80
CA ARG A 129 -13.54 -10.41 8.09
C ARG A 129 -12.12 -9.86 8.32
N SER A 130 -11.45 -9.45 7.24
CA SER A 130 -10.12 -8.86 7.29
C SER A 130 -10.18 -7.37 6.94
N GLU A 131 -9.70 -6.53 7.86
CA GLU A 131 -9.57 -5.09 7.64
C GLU A 131 -8.71 -4.77 6.41
N LYS A 132 -7.63 -5.54 6.23
CA LYS A 132 -6.71 -5.44 5.10
C LYS A 132 -7.39 -5.78 3.77
N GLU A 133 -8.28 -6.77 3.75
CA GLU A 133 -9.02 -7.15 2.55
C GLU A 133 -10.06 -6.08 2.16
N ALA A 134 -10.74 -5.51 3.14
CA ALA A 134 -11.62 -4.35 2.95
C ALA A 134 -10.85 -3.18 2.32
N ALA A 135 -9.68 -2.85 2.89
CA ALA A 135 -8.81 -1.79 2.40
C ALA A 135 -8.30 -2.04 0.97
N GLN A 136 -7.91 -3.29 0.65
CA GLN A 136 -7.53 -3.64 -0.72
C GLN A 136 -8.70 -3.56 -1.71
N THR A 137 -9.92 -3.84 -1.27
CA THR A 137 -11.12 -3.67 -2.11
C THR A 137 -11.38 -2.19 -2.38
N TYR A 138 -11.31 -1.36 -1.34
CA TYR A 138 -11.37 0.10 -1.48
C TYR A 138 -10.32 0.61 -2.47
N ASP A 139 -9.05 0.24 -2.30
CA ASP A 139 -7.95 0.68 -3.16
C ASP A 139 -8.19 0.36 -4.63
N ARG A 140 -8.66 -0.85 -4.96
CA ARG A 140 -8.95 -1.24 -6.35
C ARG A 140 -10.03 -0.37 -6.98
N VAL A 141 -11.10 -0.11 -6.23
CA VAL A 141 -12.20 0.73 -6.71
C VAL A 141 -11.76 2.18 -6.82
N ALA A 142 -11.02 2.69 -5.83
CA ALA A 142 -10.46 4.04 -5.86
C ALA A 142 -9.53 4.26 -7.05
N ILE A 143 -8.61 3.31 -7.34
CA ILE A 143 -7.74 3.37 -8.52
C ILE A 143 -8.55 3.36 -9.81
N LYS A 144 -9.60 2.54 -9.90
CA LYS A 144 -10.46 2.46 -11.09
C LYS A 144 -11.26 3.74 -11.32
N VAL A 145 -11.77 4.35 -10.26
CA VAL A 145 -12.69 5.50 -10.33
C VAL A 145 -11.93 6.82 -10.42
N PHE A 146 -10.86 6.99 -9.64
CA PHE A 146 -10.12 8.24 -9.54
C PHE A 146 -8.79 8.23 -10.31
N GLY A 147 -8.41 7.09 -10.91
CA GLY A 147 -7.21 7.01 -11.76
C GLY A 147 -5.94 7.40 -11.02
N GLU A 148 -5.21 8.38 -11.53
CA GLU A 148 -4.00 8.95 -10.90
C GLU A 148 -4.27 9.73 -9.62
N PHE A 149 -5.50 10.24 -9.43
CA PHE A 149 -5.89 10.97 -8.23
C PHE A 149 -6.10 10.05 -7.03
N ALA A 150 -6.28 8.74 -7.25
CA ALA A 150 -6.42 7.79 -6.17
C ALA A 150 -5.17 7.74 -5.28
N GLN A 151 -5.33 7.79 -3.96
CA GLN A 151 -4.26 7.47 -3.03
C GLN A 151 -4.63 6.18 -2.29
N PRO A 152 -4.17 5.02 -2.81
CA PRO A 152 -4.47 3.75 -2.18
C PRO A 152 -3.76 3.61 -0.82
N ASN A 153 -4.36 2.84 0.07
CA ASN A 153 -3.80 2.43 1.36
C ASN A 153 -2.51 1.62 1.23
N PHE A 154 -2.33 0.91 0.11
CA PHE A 154 -1.14 0.11 -0.18
C PHE A 154 -0.44 0.57 -1.47
N PRO A 155 0.87 0.29 -1.66
CA PRO A 155 1.62 0.75 -2.83
C PRO A 155 0.94 0.36 -4.15
N ARG A 156 0.77 1.32 -5.08
CA ARG A 156 0.12 1.09 -6.39
C ARG A 156 0.67 -0.10 -7.16
N ARG A 157 1.99 -0.34 -7.08
CA ARG A 157 2.68 -1.49 -7.69
C ARG A 157 2.08 -2.84 -7.26
N SER A 158 1.56 -2.94 -6.04
CA SER A 158 0.91 -4.15 -5.52
C SER A 158 -0.35 -4.55 -6.30
N TYR A 159 -0.99 -3.59 -6.96
CA TYR A 159 -2.17 -3.79 -7.79
C TYR A 159 -1.82 -4.00 -9.27
N GLN A 160 -0.79 -3.32 -9.76
CA GLN A 160 -0.29 -3.51 -11.13
C GLN A 160 0.26 -4.93 -11.33
N LEU A 161 1.02 -5.46 -10.37
CA LEU A 161 1.56 -6.83 -10.44
C LEU A 161 0.48 -7.91 -10.57
N LYS A 162 -0.74 -7.70 -10.06
CA LYS A 162 -1.83 -8.67 -10.22
C LYS A 162 -2.45 -8.66 -11.62
N ASN A 163 -2.40 -7.52 -12.31
CA ASN A 163 -2.93 -7.35 -13.66
C ASN A 163 -1.87 -7.61 -14.76
N LEU A 164 -0.59 -7.49 -14.44
CA LEU A 164 0.52 -7.61 -15.39
C LEU A 164 1.11 -9.02 -15.50
N LEU A 165 0.64 -9.97 -14.66
CA LEU A 165 1.08 -11.36 -14.78
C LEU A 165 0.46 -11.95 -16.05
N THR A 166 1.30 -12.25 -17.02
CA THR A 166 0.91 -13.14 -18.12
C THR A 166 0.39 -14.46 -17.54
N VAL A 167 -0.47 -15.17 -18.28
CA VAL A 167 -0.98 -16.49 -17.86
C VAL A 167 0.17 -17.41 -17.41
N GLU A 168 1.31 -17.32 -18.09
CA GLU A 168 2.55 -18.04 -17.79
C GLU A 168 3.18 -17.64 -16.45
N GLN A 169 3.28 -16.35 -16.15
CA GLN A 169 3.82 -15.87 -14.88
C GLN A 169 2.86 -16.11 -13.71
N ALA A 170 1.55 -16.01 -13.94
CA ALA A 170 0.53 -16.38 -12.96
C ALA A 170 0.54 -17.89 -12.67
N LYS A 171 0.75 -18.71 -13.71
CA LYS A 171 0.95 -20.16 -13.59
C LYS A 171 2.24 -20.48 -12.84
N LYS A 172 3.35 -19.81 -13.17
CA LYS A 172 4.64 -19.95 -12.46
C LYS A 172 4.57 -19.51 -11.00
N LEU A 173 3.83 -18.45 -10.66
CA LEU A 173 3.59 -18.04 -9.27
C LEU A 173 2.65 -19.00 -8.52
N ARG A 174 1.62 -19.53 -9.19
CA ARG A 174 0.79 -20.61 -8.65
C ARG A 174 1.66 -21.83 -8.40
N ASP A 175 2.43 -22.28 -9.38
CA ASP A 175 3.33 -23.42 -9.27
C ASP A 175 4.39 -23.19 -8.19
N ILE A 176 5.01 -22.01 -8.07
CA ILE A 176 5.93 -21.69 -6.96
C ILE A 176 5.21 -21.71 -5.61
N ARG A 177 4.00 -21.16 -5.51
CA ARG A 177 3.22 -21.17 -4.26
C ARG A 177 2.78 -22.58 -3.88
N THR A 178 2.37 -23.37 -4.86
CA THR A 178 2.01 -24.78 -4.74
C THR A 178 3.25 -25.63 -4.41
N LEU A 179 4.40 -25.38 -5.03
CA LEU A 179 5.68 -26.01 -4.70
C LEU A 179 6.12 -25.65 -3.29
N ARG A 180 5.99 -24.38 -2.85
CA ARG A 180 6.26 -23.95 -1.47
C ARG A 180 5.27 -24.52 -0.45
N GLN A 181 4.02 -24.78 -0.86
CA GLN A 181 3.02 -25.45 -0.03
C GLN A 181 3.35 -26.94 0.19
N TYR A 182 4.14 -27.53 -0.70
CA TYR A 182 4.51 -28.95 -0.66
C TYR A 182 5.97 -29.21 -0.28
N ALA A 183 6.81 -28.18 -0.29
CA ALA A 183 8.20 -28.21 0.14
C ALA A 183 8.28 -27.90 1.63
N SER A 184 8.74 -28.87 2.42
CA SER A 184 9.03 -28.62 3.82
C SER A 184 10.34 -27.86 3.98
N ARG A 185 10.43 -27.03 5.01
CA ARG A 185 11.71 -26.48 5.47
C ARG A 185 12.56 -27.51 6.23
N PHE A 186 11.97 -28.64 6.61
CA PHE A 186 12.58 -29.67 7.44
C PHE A 186 13.04 -30.85 6.58
N THR A 187 14.27 -31.29 6.83
CA THR A 187 14.90 -32.42 6.13
C THR A 187 14.08 -33.69 6.35
N GLY A 188 13.76 -34.41 5.27
CA GLY A 188 13.01 -35.66 5.35
C GLY A 188 11.50 -35.50 5.58
N VAL A 189 10.97 -34.27 5.57
CA VAL A 189 9.53 -33.98 5.66
C VAL A 189 9.01 -33.55 4.29
N VAL A 190 7.93 -34.18 3.81
CA VAL A 190 7.38 -33.90 2.48
C VAL A 190 5.85 -33.96 2.54
N TRP A 191 5.14 -33.07 1.84
CA TRP A 191 3.69 -33.16 1.75
C TRP A 191 3.24 -34.33 0.85
N GLU A 192 2.42 -35.23 1.40
CA GLU A 192 1.81 -36.35 0.69
C GLU A 192 0.42 -35.95 0.17
N LYS A 193 0.37 -35.49 -1.09
CA LYS A 193 -0.84 -34.93 -1.71
C LYS A 193 -2.04 -35.88 -1.70
N ARG A 194 -1.82 -37.19 -1.89
CA ARG A 194 -2.92 -38.17 -1.96
C ARG A 194 -3.64 -38.34 -0.62
N ARG A 195 -2.95 -38.07 0.49
CA ARG A 195 -3.47 -38.26 1.85
C ARG A 195 -3.71 -36.95 2.59
N ASN A 196 -3.35 -35.82 1.99
CA ASN A 196 -3.38 -34.48 2.60
C ASN A 196 -2.67 -34.44 3.97
N LYS A 197 -1.48 -35.04 4.07
CA LYS A 197 -0.69 -35.11 5.31
C LYS A 197 0.79 -34.87 5.05
N TRP A 198 1.51 -34.40 6.04
CA TRP A 198 2.97 -34.33 6.04
C TRP A 198 3.57 -35.71 6.31
N LYS A 199 4.44 -36.19 5.43
CA LYS A 199 5.13 -37.47 5.55
C LYS A 199 6.55 -37.24 6.06
N ALA A 200 6.94 -37.94 7.13
CA ALA A 200 8.32 -37.98 7.60
C ALA A 200 9.00 -39.27 7.12
N GLN A 201 10.23 -39.14 6.64
CA GLN A 201 11.05 -40.25 6.16
C GLN A 201 12.54 -39.93 6.28
N ILE A 202 13.37 -40.96 6.43
CA ILE A 202 14.83 -40.83 6.53
C ILE A 202 15.51 -41.99 5.82
N ARG A 203 16.63 -41.73 5.14
CA ARG A 203 17.46 -42.80 4.59
C ARG A 203 18.48 -43.26 5.62
N HIS A 204 18.41 -44.53 6.00
CA HIS A 204 19.28 -45.21 6.95
C HIS A 204 19.70 -46.55 6.32
N ASP A 205 21.00 -46.83 6.26
CA ASP A 205 21.57 -48.04 5.62
C ASP A 205 21.07 -48.32 4.20
N ASN A 206 21.12 -47.28 3.36
CA ASN A 206 20.63 -47.29 1.98
C ASN A 206 19.12 -47.62 1.80
N ARG A 207 18.36 -47.79 2.88
CA ARG A 207 16.91 -47.98 2.84
C ARG A 207 16.19 -46.72 3.26
N LEU A 208 15.08 -46.43 2.60
CA LEU A 208 14.20 -45.34 3.00
C LEU A 208 13.26 -45.85 4.09
N VAL A 209 13.43 -45.32 5.29
CA VAL A 209 12.60 -45.62 6.46
C VAL A 209 11.46 -44.62 6.50
N TYR A 210 10.23 -45.12 6.48
CA TYR A 210 9.02 -44.34 6.67
C TYR A 210 8.75 -44.14 8.16
N LEU A 211 8.57 -42.88 8.58
CA LEU A 211 8.42 -42.51 9.99
C LEU A 211 6.98 -42.13 10.35
N GLY A 212 6.12 -41.90 9.36
CA GLY A 212 4.69 -41.64 9.57
C GLY A 212 4.10 -40.56 8.67
N LEU A 213 2.80 -40.36 8.83
CA LEU A 213 2.02 -39.26 8.25
C LEU A 213 1.42 -38.43 9.40
N PHE A 214 1.47 -37.12 9.26
CA PHE A 214 1.17 -36.15 10.31
C PHE A 214 0.30 -35.03 9.75
N GLU A 215 -0.56 -34.48 10.59
CA GLU A 215 -1.38 -33.32 10.22
C GLU A 215 -0.50 -32.06 10.08
N ASN A 216 0.52 -31.92 10.94
CA ASN A 216 1.40 -30.75 10.98
C ASN A 216 2.82 -31.06 10.50
N GLU A 217 3.45 -30.07 9.87
CA GLU A 217 4.83 -30.14 9.38
C GLU A 217 5.85 -30.30 10.52
N ILE A 218 5.57 -29.69 11.67
CA ILE A 218 6.41 -29.72 12.87
C ILE A 218 6.40 -31.11 13.50
N ASP A 219 5.23 -31.76 13.59
CA ASP A 219 5.12 -33.11 14.18
C ASP A 219 5.90 -34.14 13.34
N ALA A 220 5.86 -34.01 12.02
CA ALA A 220 6.68 -34.80 11.11
C ALA A 220 8.18 -34.55 11.32
N ALA A 221 8.59 -33.30 11.54
CA ALA A 221 9.98 -32.93 11.83
C ALA A 221 10.45 -33.45 13.19
N CYS A 222 9.60 -33.41 14.22
CA CYS A 222 9.86 -34.00 15.53
C CYS A 222 10.13 -35.51 15.41
N LYS A 223 9.33 -36.23 14.61
CA LYS A 223 9.52 -37.67 14.40
C LYS A 223 10.80 -38.01 13.65
N TYR A 224 11.22 -37.15 12.74
CA TYR A 224 12.56 -37.25 12.14
C TYR A 224 13.66 -37.12 13.19
N ASN A 225 13.59 -36.10 14.05
CA ASN A 225 14.59 -35.89 15.12
C ASN A 225 14.62 -37.05 16.11
N GLU A 226 13.45 -37.53 16.56
CA GLU A 226 13.31 -38.67 17.46
C GLU A 226 14.02 -39.91 16.88
N TYR A 227 13.84 -40.17 15.58
CA TYR A 227 14.51 -41.28 14.92
C TYR A 227 16.04 -41.10 14.87
N VAL A 228 16.53 -39.90 14.54
CA VAL A 228 17.96 -39.57 14.52
C VAL A 228 18.59 -39.80 15.90
N ILE A 229 17.95 -39.32 16.97
CA ILE A 229 18.43 -39.47 18.35
C ILE A 229 18.39 -40.93 18.78
N LYS A 230 17.27 -41.61 18.58
CA LYS A 230 17.08 -43.02 18.98
C LYS A 230 18.09 -43.96 18.32
N ASN A 231 18.42 -43.71 17.06
CA ASN A 231 19.36 -44.52 16.29
C ASN A 231 20.80 -43.95 16.29
N LYS A 232 21.07 -42.90 17.08
CA LYS A 232 22.38 -42.25 17.20
C LYS A 232 23.01 -41.88 15.85
N LEU A 233 22.20 -41.37 14.92
CA LEU A 233 22.66 -41.02 13.58
C LEU A 233 23.40 -39.69 13.58
N ASN A 234 24.51 -39.60 12.85
CA ASN A 234 25.21 -38.33 12.62
C ASN A 234 24.47 -37.51 11.53
N ARG A 235 23.33 -36.91 11.90
CA ARG A 235 22.48 -36.10 11.04
C ARG A 235 22.06 -34.83 11.77
N LYS A 236 21.95 -33.71 11.04
CA LYS A 236 21.42 -32.45 11.58
C LYS A 236 19.96 -32.64 11.98
N LEU A 237 19.61 -32.20 13.20
CA LEU A 237 18.23 -32.14 13.66
C LEU A 237 17.49 -30.97 12.99
N ASN A 238 16.21 -31.18 12.70
CA ASN A 238 15.33 -30.21 12.05
C ASN A 238 14.84 -29.10 12.98
N LEU A 239 14.88 -29.36 14.28
CA LEU A 239 14.44 -28.48 15.36
C LEU A 239 15.57 -28.51 16.39
N GLU A 240 15.97 -27.34 16.85
CA GLU A 240 16.96 -27.15 17.92
C GLU A 240 16.32 -27.41 19.30
#